data_AF-A0A9Q1HEY1-F1
#
_entry.id   AF-A0A9Q1HEY1-F1
#
_cell.length_a   1.000
_cell.length_b   1.000
_cell.length_c   1.000
_cell.angle_alpha   90.00
_cell.angle_beta   90.00
_cell.angle_gamma   90.00
#
_symmetry.space_group_name_H-M   'P 1'
#
loop_
_entity.id
_entity.type
_entity.pdbx_description
1 polymer ?
#
loop_
_entity_poly.entity_id
_entity_poly.type
_entity_poly.pdbx_seq_one_letter_code
_entity_poly.pdbx_strand_id
1 'polypeptide(L)'
;MTAIESLDGKDAIADKLQCDENSDVFVASQEALYGTEYKPDLYLIVYVDDTAQLQFGKICSILVCGQKTDDIYFVLSQCQNIGFNAHYHGYEVPVQEKPAFSVVALDTLVHHLPLSGLTYYQENSPTFLCPHYSVTHSN
;
A
#
# COMPACT_ATOMS: atom_id res chain seq x y z
N MET A 1 -6.14 13.41 -17.31
CA MET A 1 -4.88 12.79 -17.75
C MET A 1 -3.84 13.17 -16.72
N THR A 2 -3.73 12.38 -15.66
CA THR A 2 -2.72 12.61 -14.62
C THR A 2 -1.47 11.89 -15.09
N ALA A 3 -0.44 12.66 -15.43
CA ALA A 3 0.85 12.12 -15.79
C ALA A 3 1.37 11.30 -14.60
N ILE A 4 1.85 10.09 -14.87
CA ILE A 4 2.69 9.35 -13.93
C ILE A 4 3.95 10.21 -13.79
N GLU A 5 3.99 11.05 -12.74
CA GLU A 5 5.18 11.82 -12.41
C GLU A 5 6.34 10.84 -12.29
N SER A 6 7.41 11.15 -13.00
CA SER A 6 8.67 10.41 -13.03
C SER A 6 9.01 9.91 -11.62
N LEU A 7 8.78 8.62 -11.37
CA LEU A 7 9.37 7.93 -10.26
C LEU A 7 10.86 7.88 -10.60
N ASP A 8 11.66 8.75 -9.97
CA ASP A 8 13.09 8.97 -10.20
C ASP A 8 13.97 7.77 -9.79
N GLY A 9 13.61 6.59 -10.29
CA GLY A 9 14.30 5.31 -10.18
C GLY A 9 13.97 4.49 -11.42
N LYS A 10 14.50 4.94 -12.57
CA LYS A 10 14.21 4.40 -13.92
C LYS A 10 14.43 2.89 -14.10
N ASP A 11 15.05 2.21 -13.14
CA ASP A 11 15.40 0.79 -13.26
C ASP A 11 14.63 -0.15 -12.29
N ALA A 12 13.78 0.34 -11.37
CA ALA A 12 13.25 -0.51 -10.30
C ALA A 12 11.82 -1.05 -10.50
N ILE A 13 11.04 -0.48 -11.42
CA ILE A 13 9.60 -0.79 -11.57
C ILE A 13 9.37 -1.86 -12.65
N ALA A 14 10.05 -1.75 -13.79
CA ALA A 14 9.93 -2.74 -14.87
C ALA A 14 10.46 -4.12 -14.45
N ASP A 15 11.58 -4.18 -13.73
CA ASP A 15 12.19 -5.45 -13.31
C ASP A 15 11.37 -6.23 -12.27
N LYS A 16 10.46 -5.55 -11.55
CA LYS A 16 9.58 -6.17 -10.55
C LYS A 16 8.23 -6.58 -11.12
N LEU A 17 7.80 -5.91 -12.16
CA LEU A 17 6.61 -6.26 -12.91
C LEU A 17 6.99 -7.45 -13.79
N GLN A 18 6.32 -8.60 -13.62
CA GLN A 18 6.50 -9.74 -14.52
C GLN A 18 5.82 -9.47 -15.87
N CYS A 19 6.14 -8.34 -16.51
CA CYS A 19 5.49 -7.82 -17.69
C CYS A 19 6.57 -7.64 -18.76
N ASP A 20 6.32 -8.13 -19.97
CA ASP A 20 7.23 -7.95 -21.11
C ASP A 20 6.86 -6.70 -21.93
N GLU A 21 7.64 -6.42 -22.97
CA GLU A 21 7.46 -5.26 -23.85
C GLU A 21 6.12 -5.23 -24.61
N ASN A 22 5.36 -6.33 -24.61
CA ASN A 22 4.03 -6.44 -25.22
C ASN A 22 2.90 -6.42 -24.19
N SER A 23 3.21 -6.27 -22.89
CA SER A 23 2.21 -6.18 -21.84
C SER A 23 1.59 -4.80 -21.75
N ASP A 24 0.26 -4.74 -21.88
CA ASP A 24 -0.50 -3.55 -21.51
C ASP A 24 -0.56 -3.41 -19.98
N VAL A 25 -0.31 -2.21 -19.47
CA VAL A 25 -0.41 -1.88 -18.04
C VAL A 25 -1.51 -0.86 -17.83
N PHE A 26 -2.50 -1.22 -17.01
CA PHE A 26 -3.62 -0.36 -16.66
C PHE A 26 -3.52 0.08 -15.19
N VAL A 27 -3.94 1.31 -14.91
CA VAL A 27 -4.10 1.79 -13.53
C VAL A 27 -5.56 1.66 -13.15
N ALA A 28 -5.86 0.75 -12.24
CA ALA A 28 -7.21 0.55 -11.73
C ALA A 28 -7.50 1.52 -10.59
N SER A 29 -8.72 2.07 -10.56
CA SER A 29 -9.20 2.87 -9.42
C SER A 29 -9.53 2.00 -8.21
N GLN A 30 -9.82 0.73 -8.43
CA GLN A 30 -10.20 -0.26 -7.43
C GLN A 30 -10.10 -1.65 -8.06
N GLU A 31 -9.72 -2.66 -7.27
CA GLU A 31 -9.74 -4.06 -7.68
C GLU A 31 -10.30 -4.96 -6.57
N ALA A 32 -11.02 -6.01 -6.97
CA ALA A 32 -11.59 -6.99 -6.06
C ALA A 32 -10.84 -8.32 -6.20
N LEU A 33 -10.03 -8.66 -5.20
CA LEU A 33 -9.20 -9.86 -5.19
C LEU A 33 -9.62 -10.76 -4.04
N TYR A 34 -9.99 -12.00 -4.35
CA TYR A 34 -10.39 -13.02 -3.36
C TYR A 34 -11.47 -12.52 -2.37
N GLY A 35 -12.44 -11.75 -2.87
CA GLY A 35 -13.52 -11.19 -2.04
C GLY A 35 -13.13 -9.97 -1.20
N THR A 36 -11.91 -9.45 -1.37
CA THR A 36 -11.42 -8.25 -0.68
C THR A 36 -11.29 -7.10 -1.68
N GLU A 37 -11.81 -5.93 -1.31
CA GLU A 37 -11.71 -4.70 -2.11
C GLU A 37 -10.42 -3.95 -1.78
N TYR A 38 -9.66 -3.62 -2.81
CA TYR A 38 -8.48 -2.78 -2.73
C TYR A 38 -8.72 -1.48 -3.49
N LYS A 39 -8.34 -0.35 -2.88
CA LYS A 39 -8.40 0.98 -3.50
C LYS A 39 -7.29 1.88 -2.97
N PRO A 40 -6.96 2.96 -3.69
CA PRO A 40 -6.05 3.99 -3.18
C PRO A 40 -6.46 4.49 -1.80
N ASP A 41 -5.48 4.98 -1.05
CA ASP A 41 -5.60 5.48 0.33
C ASP A 41 -5.84 4.44 1.43
N LEU A 42 -6.00 3.16 1.08
CA LEU A 42 -5.91 2.07 2.05
C LEU A 42 -4.45 1.73 2.36
N TYR A 43 -4.22 1.04 3.48
CA TYR A 43 -2.90 0.62 3.93
C TYR A 43 -2.77 -0.89 3.92
N LEU A 44 -1.59 -1.40 3.55
CA LEU A 44 -1.25 -2.81 3.56
C LEU A 44 -0.13 -3.07 4.58
N ILE A 45 -0.15 -4.26 5.19
CA ILE A 45 0.99 -4.76 5.97
C ILE A 45 1.93 -5.45 5.00
N VAL A 46 3.06 -4.81 4.71
CA VAL A 46 4.01 -5.26 3.68
C VAL A 46 5.00 -6.26 4.25
N TYR A 47 5.44 -6.03 5.49
CA TYR A 47 6.48 -6.82 6.13
C TYR A 47 6.33 -6.78 7.65
N VAL A 48 6.92 -7.75 8.34
CA VAL A 48 7.08 -7.77 9.79
C VAL A 48 8.56 -8.01 10.06
N ASP A 49 9.21 -7.07 10.75
CA ASP A 49 10.63 -7.18 11.00
C ASP A 49 10.98 -8.16 12.13
N ASP A 50 12.27 -8.40 12.32
CA ASP A 50 12.80 -9.34 13.34
C ASP A 50 12.44 -8.92 14.77
N THR A 51 12.00 -7.68 14.98
CA THR A 51 11.53 -7.13 16.26
C THR A 51 10.00 -7.17 16.41
N ALA A 52 9.32 -7.86 15.50
CA ALA A 52 7.87 -7.96 15.40
C ALA A 52 7.16 -6.62 15.16
N GLN A 53 7.86 -5.60 14.65
CA GLN A 53 7.22 -4.37 14.19
C GLN A 53 6.64 -4.58 12.80
N LEU A 54 5.37 -4.21 12.64
CA LEU A 54 4.72 -4.20 11.34
C LEU A 54 5.32 -3.08 10.48
N GLN A 55 5.43 -3.27 9.17
CA GLN A 55 5.71 -2.25 8.18
C GLN A 55 4.48 -2.02 7.30
N PHE A 56 4.08 -0.76 7.16
CA PHE A 56 2.90 -0.40 6.37
C PHE A 56 3.29 0.25 5.05
N GLY A 57 2.44 0.08 4.05
CA GLY A 57 2.49 0.84 2.80
C GLY A 57 1.10 1.33 2.43
N LYS A 58 0.99 2.60 2.08
CA LYS A 58 -0.25 3.20 1.60
C LYS A 58 -0.40 2.92 0.11
N ILE A 59 -1.54 2.39 -0.32
CA ILE A 59 -1.86 2.18 -1.74
C ILE A 59 -1.98 3.55 -2.41
N CYS A 60 -1.08 3.84 -3.33
CA CYS A 60 -1.14 5.02 -4.19
C CYS A 60 -1.83 4.70 -5.52
N SER A 61 -1.56 3.51 -6.06
CA SER A 61 -2.13 3.04 -7.33
C SER A 61 -2.16 1.52 -7.39
N ILE A 62 -3.08 0.99 -8.18
CA ILE A 62 -3.20 -0.45 -8.46
C ILE A 62 -2.90 -0.63 -9.94
N LEU A 63 -1.90 -1.46 -10.25
CA LEU A 63 -1.48 -1.77 -11.61
C LEU A 63 -2.00 -3.15 -11.99
N VAL A 64 -2.63 -3.26 -13.15
CA VAL A 64 -3.10 -4.53 -13.74
C VAL A 64 -2.32 -4.75 -15.04
N CYS A 65 -1.50 -5.80 -15.10
CA CYS A 65 -0.79 -6.20 -16.32
C CYS A 65 -1.63 -7.19 -17.13
N GLY A 66 -1.88 -6.89 -18.41
CA GLY A 66 -2.86 -7.58 -19.25
C GLY A 66 -2.54 -9.01 -19.72
N GLN A 67 -1.53 -9.69 -19.16
CA GLN A 67 -1.21 -11.06 -19.58
C GLN A 67 -2.06 -12.12 -18.86
N LYS A 68 -2.45 -11.88 -17.60
CA LYS A 68 -3.37 -12.72 -16.82
C LYS A 68 -4.28 -11.84 -15.97
N THR A 69 -5.47 -12.35 -15.65
CA THR A 69 -6.43 -11.64 -14.78
C THR A 69 -5.93 -11.39 -13.37
N ASP A 70 -4.87 -12.10 -12.95
CA ASP A 70 -4.39 -12.11 -11.57
C ASP A 70 -3.06 -11.34 -11.41
N ASP A 71 -2.53 -10.75 -12.50
CA ASP A 71 -1.28 -9.99 -12.48
C ASP A 71 -1.53 -8.55 -11.97
N ILE A 72 -1.90 -8.47 -10.69
CA ILE A 72 -2.20 -7.21 -9.99
C ILE A 72 -1.06 -6.85 -9.04
N TYR A 73 -0.60 -5.61 -9.14
CA TYR A 73 0.45 -5.04 -8.33
C TYR A 73 -0.01 -3.76 -7.64
N PHE A 74 0.45 -3.56 -6.42
CA PHE A 74 0.19 -2.35 -5.64
C PHE A 74 1.42 -1.45 -5.66
N VAL A 75 1.24 -0.21 -6.08
CA VAL A 75 2.23 0.85 -5.87
C VAL A 75 1.97 1.44 -4.49
N LEU A 76 2.91 1.24 -3.59
CA LEU A 76 2.82 1.66 -2.20
C LEU A 76 3.78 2.82 -1.90
N SER A 77 3.27 3.84 -1.23
CA SER A 77 4.09 4.78 -0.47
C SER A 77 4.40 4.17 0.90
N GLN A 78 5.69 3.95 1.18
CA GLN A 78 6.15 3.26 2.38
C GLN A 78 6.03 4.16 3.62
N CYS A 79 5.45 3.61 4.68
CA CYS A 79 5.36 4.27 5.98
C CYS A 79 6.65 4.02 6.78
N GLN A 80 7.16 5.06 7.44
CA GLN A 80 8.27 4.91 8.38
C GLN A 80 7.69 4.68 9.76
N ASN A 81 7.65 3.44 10.22
CA ASN A 81 7.02 3.15 11.50
C ASN A 81 8.01 3.41 12.63
N ILE A 82 7.65 4.31 13.54
CA ILE A 82 8.50 4.66 14.69
C ILE A 82 8.33 3.64 15.81
N GLY A 83 7.11 3.14 16.01
CA GLY A 83 6.79 2.09 16.98
C GLY A 83 5.31 2.01 17.31
N PHE A 84 4.94 0.95 18.03
CA PHE A 84 3.59 0.78 18.55
C PHE A 84 3.37 1.58 19.84
N ASN A 85 2.33 2.41 19.86
CA ASN A 85 1.90 3.14 21.03
C ASN A 85 0.70 2.43 21.70
N ALA A 86 0.92 1.89 22.90
CA ALA A 86 -0.09 1.16 23.64
C ALA A 86 -1.28 2.01 24.11
N HIS A 87 -1.10 3.31 24.31
CA HIS A 87 -2.19 4.20 24.74
C HIS A 87 -3.22 4.43 23.63
N TYR A 88 -2.74 4.59 22.40
CA TYR A 88 -3.59 4.79 21.22
C TYR A 88 -3.92 3.51 20.47
N HIS A 89 -3.35 2.36 20.90
CA HIS A 89 -3.45 1.07 20.22
C HIS A 89 -3.12 1.16 18.72
N GLY A 90 -2.11 1.98 18.38
CA GLY A 90 -1.77 2.29 16.99
C GLY A 90 -0.27 2.47 16.79
N TYR A 91 0.16 2.37 15.53
CA TYR A 91 1.53 2.61 15.14
C TYR A 91 1.74 4.07 14.79
N GLU A 92 2.79 4.68 15.32
CA GLU A 92 3.14 6.04 14.97
C GLU A 92 3.81 6.06 13.58
N VAL A 93 3.19 6.82 12.67
CA VAL A 93 3.59 6.93 11.27
C VAL A 93 3.73 8.42 10.92
N PRO A 94 4.93 9.01 11.00
CA PRO A 94 5.14 10.41 10.65
C PRO A 94 4.88 10.64 9.17
N VAL A 95 4.38 11.82 8.83
CA VAL A 95 4.27 12.27 7.44
C VAL A 95 5.69 12.46 6.90
N GLN A 96 6.01 11.76 5.81
CA GLN A 96 7.31 11.89 5.16
C GLN A 96 7.29 13.03 4.14
N GLU A 97 8.32 13.89 4.17
CA GLU A 97 8.51 14.92 3.14
C GLU A 97 8.83 14.31 1.76
N LYS A 98 9.50 13.15 1.76
CA LYS A 98 9.87 12.40 0.55
C LYS A 98 9.53 10.92 0.73
N PRO A 99 8.33 10.49 0.31
CA PRO A 99 7.93 9.10 0.45
C PRO A 99 8.79 8.17 -0.41
N ALA A 100 9.25 7.08 0.18
CA ALA A 100 9.81 5.96 -0.58
C ALA A 100 8.67 5.14 -1.21
N PHE A 101 8.84 4.70 -2.46
CA PHE A 101 7.84 3.91 -3.16
C PHE A 101 8.30 2.48 -3.38
N SER A 102 7.34 1.54 -3.37
CA SER A 102 7.58 0.14 -3.68
C SER A 102 6.42 -0.43 -4.49
N VAL A 103 6.73 -1.42 -5.33
CA VAL A 103 5.74 -2.22 -6.05
C VAL A 103 5.73 -3.60 -5.44
N VAL A 104 4.55 -4.08 -5.05
CA VAL A 104 4.36 -5.38 -4.42
C VAL A 104 3.20 -6.13 -5.08
N ALA A 105 3.34 -7.43 -5.24
CA ALA A 105 2.24 -8.30 -5.66
C ALA A 105 1.45 -8.78 -4.43
N LEU A 106 0.21 -9.18 -4.63
CA LEU A 106 -0.68 -9.58 -3.53
C LEU A 106 -0.10 -10.73 -2.68
N ASP A 107 0.47 -11.73 -3.34
CA ASP A 107 1.05 -12.93 -2.73
C ASP A 107 2.31 -12.65 -1.88
N THR A 108 2.91 -11.48 -2.04
CA THR A 108 4.06 -11.03 -1.24
C THR A 108 3.66 -10.35 0.06
N LEU A 109 2.38 -10.07 0.27
CA LEU A 109 1.90 -9.40 1.48
C LEU A 109 1.88 -10.37 2.66
N VAL A 110 2.29 -9.86 3.84
CA VAL A 110 2.13 -10.62 5.09
C VAL A 110 0.66 -10.74 5.48
N HIS A 111 -0.15 -9.73 5.13
CA HIS A 111 -1.57 -9.72 5.41
C HIS A 111 -2.38 -9.23 4.21
N HIS A 112 -3.42 -10.00 3.84
CA HIS A 112 -4.25 -9.78 2.65
C HIS A 112 -5.50 -8.95 2.91
N LEU A 113 -5.65 -8.35 4.08
CA LEU A 113 -6.74 -7.41 4.35
C LEU A 113 -6.17 -6.00 4.45
N PRO A 114 -6.64 -5.06 3.61
CA PRO A 114 -6.25 -3.68 3.74
C PRO A 114 -6.83 -3.08 5.03
N LEU A 115 -6.10 -2.10 5.54
CA LEU A 115 -6.43 -1.33 6.72
C LEU A 115 -6.94 0.04 6.29
N SER A 116 -7.93 0.53 7.02
CA SER A 116 -8.43 1.89 6.86
C SER A 116 -7.85 2.80 7.95
N GLY A 117 -7.40 3.99 7.55
CA GLY A 117 -7.33 5.15 8.43
C GLY A 117 -5.93 5.54 8.92
N LEU A 118 -5.66 6.83 8.79
CA LEU A 118 -4.79 7.56 9.72
C LEU A 118 -5.71 8.30 10.69
N THR A 119 -5.47 8.17 11.98
CA THR A 119 -6.20 8.91 13.01
C THR A 119 -5.31 10.02 13.54
N TYR A 120 -5.86 11.23 13.57
CA TYR A 120 -5.23 12.39 14.20
C TYR A 120 -5.93 12.64 15.52
N TYR A 121 -5.18 12.58 16.63
CA TYR A 121 -5.77 12.80 17.96
C TYR A 121 -5.77 14.28 18.36
N GLN A 122 -4.85 15.12 17.87
CA GLN A 122 -4.82 16.58 18.09
C GLN A 122 -4.08 17.31 16.94
N GLU A 123 -4.29 18.63 16.80
CA GLU A 123 -3.40 19.50 15.99
C GLU A 123 -1.98 19.40 16.56
N ASN A 124 -1.01 18.98 15.72
CA ASN A 124 0.39 18.68 16.08
C ASN A 124 0.63 17.36 16.84
N SER A 125 -0.37 16.48 16.99
CA SER A 125 -0.10 15.12 17.45
C SER A 125 0.54 14.28 16.34
N PRO A 126 1.35 13.26 16.70
CA PRO A 126 1.78 12.27 15.74
C PRO A 126 0.60 11.63 15.02
N THR A 127 0.81 11.26 13.78
CA THR A 127 -0.19 10.52 13.01
C THR A 127 -0.10 9.05 13.38
N PHE A 128 -1.25 8.44 13.68
CA PHE A 128 -1.30 7.03 14.04
C PHE A 128 -2.07 6.21 13.02
N LEU A 129 -1.51 5.05 12.69
CA LEU A 129 -2.19 4.01 11.95
C LEU A 129 -2.69 2.97 12.94
N CYS A 130 -4.00 2.98 13.16
CA CYS A 130 -4.67 1.99 13.98
C CYS A 130 -5.10 0.85 13.06
N PRO A 131 -4.66 -0.40 13.28
CA PRO A 131 -5.02 -1.52 12.43
C PRO A 131 -6.51 -1.87 12.63
N HIS A 132 -7.36 -1.15 11.91
CA HIS A 132 -8.76 -1.48 11.70
C HIS A 132 -8.90 -2.01 10.28
N TYR A 133 -9.35 -3.26 10.15
CA TYR A 133 -9.66 -3.82 8.85
C TYR A 133 -10.78 -3.02 8.21
N SER A 134 -10.60 -2.62 6.95
CA SER A 134 -11.69 -1.97 6.21
C SER A 134 -12.83 -2.97 6.07
N VAL A 135 -13.96 -2.69 6.71
CA VAL A 135 -15.14 -3.57 6.64
C VAL A 135 -15.70 -3.50 5.21
N THR A 136 -15.73 -4.62 4.50
CA THR A 136 -16.48 -4.75 3.26
C THR A 136 -17.97 -4.70 3.59
N HIS A 137 -18.65 -3.61 3.25
CA HIS A 137 -20.11 -3.61 3.19
C HIS A 137 -20.53 -4.02 1.77
N SER A 138 -20.93 -5.29 1.65
CA SER A 138 -21.73 -5.75 0.53
C SER A 138 -23.16 -5.24 0.73
N ASN A 139 -23.65 -4.39 -0.17
CA ASN A 139 -25.08 -4.18 -0.41
C ASN A 139 -25.32 -4.19 -1.91
#